data_AF-A0AAN8J2Y8-F1
#
_entry.id   AF-A0AAN8J2Y8-F1
#
_cell.length_a   1.000
_cell.length_b   1.000
_cell.length_c   1.000
_cell.angle_alpha   90.00
_cell.angle_beta   90.00
_cell.angle_gamma   90.00
#
_symmetry.space_group_name_H-M   'P 1'
#
loop_
_entity.id
_entity.type
_entity.pdbx_description
1 polymer ?
#
loop_
_entity_poly.entity_id
_entity_poly.type
_entity_poly.pdbx_seq_one_letter_code
_entity_poly.pdbx_strand_id
1 'polypeptide(L)' 'MTFLPIFVIPMFAFGGFFITFESIPSYFKWLSALSYFKYSYEALAINEWEAIDIIP' A
#
# COMPACT_ATOMS: atom_id res chain seq x y z
N MET A 1 4.63 16.44 16.26
CA MET A 1 4.95 15.07 15.82
C MET A 1 4.05 13.98 16.43
N THR A 2 3.20 14.29 17.43
CA THR A 2 2.41 13.27 18.16
C THR A 2 1.23 12.66 17.38
N PHE A 3 0.61 13.41 16.47
CA PHE A 3 -0.59 12.95 15.74
C PHE A 3 -0.29 12.24 14.42
N LEU A 4 0.91 12.46 13.86
CA LEU A 4 1.33 11.90 12.59
C LEU A 4 1.20 10.35 12.51
N PRO A 5 1.63 9.57 13.53
CA PRO A 5 1.48 8.11 13.48
C PRO A 5 0.03 7.64 13.44
N ILE A 6 -0.92 8.42 13.98
CA ILE A 6 -2.35 8.07 13.98
C ILE A 6 -2.91 8.04 12.55
N PHE A 7 -2.38 8.88 11.66
CA PHE A 7 -2.77 8.89 10.25
C PHE A 7 -1.93 7.93 9.40
N VAL A 8 -0.62 7.89 9.64
CA VAL A 8 0.31 7.08 8.83
C VAL A 8 0.08 5.59 9.03
N ILE A 9 -0.15 5.12 10.27
CA ILE A 9 -0.29 3.69 10.56
C ILE A 9 -1.49 3.07 9.82
N PRO A 10 -2.72 3.66 9.87
CA PRO A 10 -3.84 3.16 9.07
C PRO A 10 -3.58 3.21 7.57
N MET A 11 -2.98 4.30 7.05
CA MET A 11 -2.67 4.40 5.61
C MET A 11 -1.69 3.30 5.16
N PHE A 12 -0.73 2.94 6.02
CA PHE A 12 0.23 1.86 5.75
C PHE A 12 -0.43 0.47 5.82
N ALA A 13 -1.31 0.25 6.80
CA ALA A 13 -2.05 -1.01 6.94
C ALA A 13 -2.99 -1.29 5.77
N PHE A 14 -3.76 -0.28 5.34
CA PHE A 14 -4.69 -0.39 4.21
C PHE A 14 -4.04 -0.14 2.84
N GLY A 15 -2.76 0.26 2.83
CA GLY A 15 -1.95 0.46 1.62
C GLY A 15 -1.39 -0.83 1.02
N GLY A 16 -1.69 -2.00 1.61
CA GLY A 16 -1.24 -3.31 1.12
C GLY A 16 0.00 -3.87 1.83
N PHE A 17 0.53 -3.18 2.85
CA PHE A 17 1.76 -3.60 3.53
C PHE A 17 1.53 -4.65 4.64
N PHE A 18 0.42 -4.52 5.39
CA PHE A 18 0.07 -5.46 6.47
C PHE A 18 -1.13 -6.36 6.12
N ILE A 19 -2.04 -5.89 5.27
CA ILE A 19 -3.30 -6.55 4.93
C ILE A 19 -3.38 -6.64 3.41
N THR A 20 -3.68 -7.82 2.88
CA THR A 20 -3.91 -8.02 1.43
C THR A 20 -5.21 -7.37 0.99
N PHE A 21 -5.25 -6.78 -0.21
CA PHE A 21 -6.40 -6.02 -0.72
C PHE A 21 -7.72 -6.81 -0.76
N GLU A 22 -7.64 -8.13 -0.92
CA GLU A 22 -8.80 -9.03 -0.95
C GLU A 22 -9.45 -9.22 0.42
N SER A 23 -8.66 -9.12 1.49
CA SER A 23 -9.15 -9.28 2.86
C SER A 23 -9.75 -7.99 3.44
N ILE A 24 -9.69 -6.88 2.70
CA ILE A 24 -10.26 -5.59 3.13
C ILE A 24 -11.79 -5.62 2.99
N PRO A 25 -12.54 -5.45 4.10
CA PRO A 25 -13.99 -5.38 4.05
C PRO A 25 -14.50 -4.23 3.17
N SER A 26 -15.66 -4.40 2.53
CA SER A 26 -16.20 -3.44 1.55
C SER A 26 -16.32 -2.01 2.09
N TYR A 27 -16.65 -1.86 3.37
CA TYR A 27 -16.79 -0.57 4.04
C TYR A 27 -15.46 0.17 4.29
N PHE A 28 -14.30 -0.51 4.19
CA PHE A 28 -12.97 0.12 4.28
C PHE A 28 -12.24 0.23 2.94
N LYS A 29 -12.85 -0.21 1.83
CA LYS A 29 -12.22 -0.13 0.50
C LYS A 29 -11.87 1.29 0.06
N TRP A 30 -12.69 2.28 0.44
CA TRP A 30 -12.41 3.68 0.12
C TRP A 30 -11.13 4.19 0.79
N LEU A 31 -10.81 3.71 1.99
CA LEU A 31 -9.61 4.11 2.72
C LEU A 31 -8.35 3.53 2.08
N SER A 32 -8.44 2.31 1.55
CA SER A 32 -7.37 1.72 0.74
C SER A 32 -7.17 2.49 -0.57
N ALA A 33 -8.25 2.89 -1.25
CA ALA A 33 -8.19 3.69 -2.46
C ALA A 33 -7.62 5.11 -2.24
N LEU A 34 -7.79 5.66 -1.03
CA LEU A 34 -7.22 6.96 -0.64
C LEU A 34 -5.74 6.87 -0.26
N SER A 35 -5.25 5.68 0.09
CA SER A 35 -3.87 5.50 0.56
C SER A 35 -2.87 5.70 -0.58
N TYR A 36 -2.08 6.77 -0.50
CA TYR A 36 -0.99 7.01 -1.44
C TYR A 36 0.07 5.89 -1.39
N PHE A 37 0.24 5.24 -0.23
CA PHE A 37 1.17 4.13 -0.07
C PHE A 37 0.86 2.96 -1.00
N LYS A 38 -0.43 2.71 -1.29
CA LYS A 38 -0.83 1.68 -2.26
C LYS A 38 -0.20 1.96 -3.63
N TYR A 39 -0.46 3.14 -4.18
CA TYR A 39 0.01 3.49 -5.52
C TYR A 39 1.52 3.67 -5.58
N SER A 40 2.14 4.21 -4.53
CA SER A 40 3.59 4.32 -4.44
C SER A 40 4.27 2.95 -4.40
N TYR A 41 3.71 2.00 -3.65
CA TYR A 41 4.25 0.64 -3.58
C TYR A 41 4.12 -0.09 -4.92
N GLU A 42 2.94 -0.01 -5.57
CA GLU A 42 2.73 -0.56 -6.91
C GLU A 42 3.70 0.06 -7.93
N ALA A 43 3.88 1.38 -7.91
CA ALA A 43 4.79 2.07 -8.82
C ALA A 43 6.26 1.68 -8.59
N LEU A 44 6.69 1.55 -7.32
CA LEU A 44 8.04 1.10 -6.98
C LEU A 44 8.27 -0.35 -7.39
N ALA A 45 7.29 -1.23 -7.17
CA ALA A 45 7.38 -2.61 -7.60
C ALA A 45 7.52 -2.71 -9.13
N ILE A 46 6.74 -1.94 -9.88
CA ILE A 46 6.89 -1.88 -11.34
C ILE A 46 8.29 -1.34 -11.69
N ASN A 47 8.71 -0.22 -11.11
CA ASN A 47 10.01 0.39 -11.42
C ASN A 47 11.20 -0.56 -11.20
N GLU A 48 11.19 -1.34 -10.11
CA GLU A 48 12.28 -2.26 -9.79
C GLU A 48 12.24 -3.56 -10.60
N TRP A 49 11.05 -4.13 -10.81
CA TRP A 49 10.91 -5.47 -11.37
C TRP A 49 10.61 -5.49 -12.87
N GLU A 50 10.15 -4.39 -13.47
CA GLU A 50 9.85 -4.33 -14.91
C GLU A 50 11.08 -4.54 -15.78
N ALA A 51 12.26 -4.12 -15.32
CA ALA A 51 13.51 -4.25 -16.06
C ALA A 51 14.26 -5.58 -15.80
N ILE A 52 13.76 -6.44 -14.91
CA ILE A 52 14.44 -7.67 -14.50
C ILE A 52 13.76 -8.87 -15.15
N ASP A 53 14.35 -9.37 -16.24
CA ASP A 53 13.83 -10.55 -16.96
C ASP A 53 14.20 -11.89 -16.30
N ILE A 54 15.29 -11.90 -15.52
CA ILE A 54 15.84 -13.11 -14.89
C ILE A 54 16.23 -12.82 -13.44
N ILE A 55 15.57 -13.54 -12.52
CA ILE A 55 15.88 -13.52 -11.09
C ILE A 55 16.84 -14.70 -10.83
N PRO A 56 18.03 -14.48 -10.24
CA PRO A 56 18.98 -15.55 -9.93
C PRO A 56 18.47 -16.54 -8.88
#